data_AF-A0A0N9HXX5-F1
#
_entry.id   AF-A0A0N9HXX5-F1
#
_cell.length_a   1.000
_cell.length_b   1.000
_cell.length_c   1.000
_cell.angle_alpha   90.00
_cell.angle_beta   90.00
_cell.angle_gamma   90.00
#
_symmetry.space_group_name_H-M   'P 1'
#
loop_
_entity.id
_entity.type
_entity.pdbx_description
1 polymer ?
#
loop_
_entity_poly.entity_id
_entity_poly.type
_entity_poly.pdbx_seq_one_letter_code
_entity_poly.pdbx_strand_id
1 'polypeptide(L)'
;MRSALKSGLGRTVKQADGMHKYVAPWTSPGRPHHEAVLYTVAALIAHRPTGAIPAQPIGNIGVSVARCARIASGTRETTMHLLAKQPAAQLCRVVTRVVVQLRDKDTTVDFAQLIDDASSWPSHHQRISSRWLQSFYRTMTPQPYDATT
;
A
#
# COMPACT_ATOMS: atom_id res chain seq x y z
N MET A 1 -3.29 -20.35 10.06
CA MET A 1 -3.77 -19.25 9.20
C MET A 1 -2.74 -18.14 9.06
N ARG A 2 -2.35 -17.46 10.16
CA ARG A 2 -1.39 -16.34 10.17
C ARG A 2 0.00 -16.69 9.58
N SER A 3 0.59 -17.83 9.96
CA SER A 3 1.92 -18.23 9.45
C SER A 3 1.94 -18.54 7.96
N ALA A 4 0.82 -18.98 7.38
CA ALA A 4 0.71 -19.28 5.94
C ALA A 4 0.55 -18.02 5.07
N LEU A 5 0.05 -16.91 5.64
CA LEU A 5 -0.07 -15.62 4.94
C LEU A 5 1.23 -14.80 5.03
N LYS A 6 2.00 -14.95 6.13
CA LYS A 6 3.32 -14.32 6.29
C LYS A 6 4.36 -14.82 5.29
N SER A 7 4.25 -16.06 4.79
CA SER A 7 5.20 -16.63 3.84
C SER A 7 5.13 -16.00 2.43
N GLY A 8 4.07 -15.24 2.12
CA GLY A 8 3.89 -14.55 0.83
C GLY A 8 4.61 -13.20 0.72
N LEU A 9 5.20 -12.68 1.80
CA LEU A 9 5.85 -11.37 1.81
C LEU A 9 7.08 -11.38 0.87
N GLY A 10 6.97 -10.74 -0.30
CA GLY A 10 8.04 -10.69 -1.29
C GLY A 10 8.19 -11.94 -2.17
N ARG A 11 7.23 -12.87 -2.13
CA ARG A 11 7.21 -14.09 -2.97
C ARG A 11 6.18 -13.98 -4.10
N THR A 12 6.37 -14.72 -5.19
CA THR A 12 5.42 -14.76 -6.32
C THR A 12 4.18 -15.57 -5.95
N VAL A 13 3.04 -15.34 -6.63
CA VAL A 13 1.76 -16.06 -6.37
C VAL A 13 1.95 -17.59 -6.33
N LYS A 14 2.84 -18.15 -7.16
CA LYS A 14 3.20 -19.57 -7.19
C LYS A 14 3.90 -20.12 -5.93
N GLN A 15 4.34 -19.27 -5.01
CA GLN A 15 5.12 -19.67 -3.83
C GLN A 15 4.32 -19.53 -2.52
N ALA A 16 3.01 -19.26 -2.63
CA ALA A 16 2.10 -18.98 -1.53
C ALA A 16 1.01 -20.07 -1.39
N ASP A 17 1.40 -21.35 -1.45
CA ASP A 17 0.47 -22.50 -1.47
C ASP A 17 -0.59 -22.49 -0.35
N GLY A 18 -0.23 -21.99 0.84
CA GLY A 18 -1.16 -21.87 1.97
C GLY A 18 -2.18 -20.71 1.89
N MET A 19 -1.98 -19.74 0.99
CA MET A 19 -2.83 -18.55 0.82
C MET A 19 -3.98 -18.78 -0.16
N HIS A 20 -3.80 -19.69 -1.13
CA HIS A 20 -4.78 -19.95 -2.19
C HIS A 20 -6.19 -20.18 -1.65
N LYS A 21 -6.34 -20.97 -0.58
CA LYS A 21 -7.65 -21.27 0.03
C LYS A 21 -8.42 -20.06 0.55
N TYR A 22 -7.76 -18.92 0.79
CA TYR A 22 -8.39 -17.70 1.30
C TYR A 22 -8.52 -16.61 0.24
N VAL A 23 -7.55 -16.50 -0.67
CA VAL A 23 -7.49 -15.41 -1.65
C VAL A 23 -8.09 -15.80 -3.00
N ALA A 24 -7.93 -17.06 -3.43
CA ALA A 24 -8.38 -17.51 -4.75
C ALA A 24 -9.87 -17.26 -5.04
N PRO A 25 -10.82 -17.37 -4.08
CA PRO A 25 -12.23 -17.06 -4.34
C PRO A 25 -12.50 -15.62 -4.80
N TRP A 26 -11.58 -14.69 -4.51
CA TRP A 26 -11.69 -13.26 -4.86
C TRP A 26 -10.90 -12.91 -6.13
N THR A 27 -10.26 -13.91 -6.75
CA THR A 27 -9.44 -13.73 -7.94
C THR A 27 -10.15 -14.30 -9.15
N SER A 28 -10.07 -13.59 -10.28
CA SER A 28 -10.57 -14.10 -11.56
C SER A 28 -9.41 -14.62 -12.40
N PRO A 29 -9.54 -15.80 -13.04
CA PRO A 29 -8.57 -16.27 -14.02
C PRO A 29 -8.35 -15.23 -15.12
N GLY A 30 -7.11 -15.08 -15.59
CA GLY A 30 -6.76 -14.13 -16.66
C GLY A 30 -6.42 -12.71 -16.20
N ARG A 31 -6.35 -12.44 -14.89
CA ARG A 31 -5.93 -11.15 -14.34
C ARG A 31 -4.72 -11.30 -13.39
N PRO A 32 -3.53 -11.68 -13.90
CA PRO A 32 -2.37 -12.02 -13.05
C PRO A 32 -1.87 -10.86 -12.19
N HIS A 33 -1.98 -9.62 -12.69
CA HIS A 33 -1.59 -8.43 -11.89
C HIS A 33 -2.55 -8.19 -10.73
N HIS A 34 -3.86 -8.26 -10.97
CA HIS A 34 -4.88 -8.12 -9.93
C HIS A 34 -4.74 -9.21 -8.87
N GLU A 35 -4.49 -10.44 -9.30
CA GLU A 35 -4.18 -11.55 -8.40
C GLU A 35 -2.96 -11.22 -7.53
N ALA A 36 -1.83 -10.84 -8.13
CA ALA A 36 -0.64 -10.47 -7.36
C ALA A 36 -0.89 -9.36 -6.33
N VAL A 37 -1.73 -8.37 -6.65
CA VAL A 37 -2.15 -7.30 -5.72
C VAL A 37 -2.93 -7.87 -4.54
N LEU A 38 -3.94 -8.71 -4.79
CA LEU A 38 -4.76 -9.30 -3.73
C LEU A 38 -3.93 -10.18 -2.79
N TYR A 39 -3.04 -11.01 -3.33
CA TYR A 39 -2.13 -11.82 -2.49
C TYR A 39 -1.19 -10.93 -1.67
N THR A 40 -0.64 -9.88 -2.30
CA THR A 40 0.25 -8.92 -1.60
C THR A 40 -0.46 -8.25 -0.44
N VAL A 41 -1.66 -7.72 -0.67
CA VAL A 41 -2.43 -7.02 0.37
C VAL A 41 -2.90 -7.97 1.47
N ALA A 42 -3.33 -9.19 1.13
CA ALA A 42 -3.67 -10.20 2.12
C ALA A 42 -2.47 -10.54 3.05
N ALA A 43 -1.26 -10.65 2.49
CA ALA A 43 -0.05 -10.86 3.27
C ALA A 43 0.26 -9.66 4.18
N LEU A 44 0.07 -8.42 3.70
CA LEU A 44 0.29 -7.19 4.47
C LEU A 44 -0.69 -7.04 5.64
N ILE A 45 -1.97 -7.37 5.44
CA ILE A 45 -2.97 -7.39 6.51
C ILE A 45 -2.59 -8.45 7.56
N ALA A 46 -2.17 -9.64 7.14
CA ALA A 46 -1.77 -10.71 8.05
C ALA A 46 -0.46 -10.44 8.82
N HIS A 47 0.44 -9.64 8.26
CA HIS A 47 1.68 -9.20 8.91
C HIS A 47 1.36 -8.44 10.21
N ARG A 48 0.42 -7.50 10.13
CA ARG A 48 -0.04 -6.66 11.25
C ARG A 48 -1.56 -6.42 11.15
N PRO A 49 -2.39 -7.23 11.83
CA PRO A 49 -3.86 -7.12 11.72
C PRO A 49 -4.42 -5.89 12.45
N THR A 50 -3.78 -5.45 13.54
CA THR A 50 -4.25 -4.32 14.35
C THR A 50 -4.26 -3.03 13.56
N GLY A 51 -5.43 -2.40 13.37
CA GLY A 51 -5.57 -1.17 12.59
C GLY A 51 -5.39 -1.36 11.09
N ALA A 52 -5.63 -2.58 10.57
CA ALA A 52 -5.68 -2.84 9.13
C ALA A 52 -6.99 -2.35 8.48
N ILE A 53 -8.09 -2.34 9.24
CA ILE A 53 -9.35 -1.74 8.80
C ILE A 53 -9.49 -0.42 9.56
N PRO A 54 -9.24 0.74 8.92
CA PRO A 54 -9.47 2.02 9.58
C PRO A 54 -10.98 2.28 9.69
N ALA A 55 -11.40 2.94 10.77
CA ALA A 55 -12.82 3.28 10.99
C ALA A 55 -13.37 4.28 9.95
N GLN A 56 -12.48 5.02 9.29
CA GLN A 56 -12.79 5.92 8.18
C GLN A 56 -11.72 5.80 7.10
N PRO A 57 -12.05 6.02 5.82
CA PRO A 57 -11.06 6.10 4.76
C PRO A 57 -10.05 7.20 5.08
N ILE A 58 -8.79 6.82 5.26
CA ILE A 58 -7.70 7.78 5.54
C ILE A 58 -7.10 8.35 4.25
N GLY A 59 -7.45 7.77 3.10
CA GLY A 59 -6.95 8.15 1.79
C GLY A 59 -5.89 7.22 1.24
N ASN A 60 -5.24 7.63 0.15
CA ASN A 60 -4.25 6.81 -0.54
C ASN A 60 -2.91 6.72 0.21
N ILE A 61 -2.00 5.88 -0.30
CA ILE A 61 -0.69 5.63 0.33
C ILE A 61 0.15 6.90 0.53
N GLY A 62 -0.06 7.94 -0.29
CA GLY A 62 0.60 9.24 -0.11
C GLY A 62 0.26 9.89 1.23
N VAL A 63 -0.99 9.78 1.68
CA VAL A 63 -1.41 10.26 3.02
C VAL A 63 -0.74 9.46 4.12
N SER A 64 -0.72 8.13 4.02
CA SER A 64 -0.07 7.27 5.01
C SER A 64 1.42 7.53 5.11
N VAL A 65 2.13 7.66 3.98
CA VAL A 65 3.55 8.01 3.96
C VAL A 65 3.77 9.39 4.58
N ALA A 66 2.96 10.39 4.23
CA ALA A 66 3.04 11.72 4.82
C ALA A 66 2.74 11.74 6.32
N ARG A 67 1.81 10.95 6.84
CA ARG A 67 1.46 10.94 8.28
C ARG A 67 2.44 10.18 9.16
N CYS A 68 3.35 9.39 8.59
CA CYS A 68 4.31 8.61 9.36
C CYS A 68 5.43 9.49 9.98
N ALA A 69 5.13 10.17 11.08
CA ALA A 69 6.05 11.06 11.79
C ALA A 69 7.33 10.35 12.30
N ARG A 70 7.28 9.02 12.48
CA ARG A 70 8.43 8.18 12.87
C ARG A 70 9.42 7.93 11.72
N ILE A 71 9.23 8.55 10.55
CA ILE A 71 10.16 8.56 9.40
C ILE A 71 10.49 10.03 9.09
N ALA A 72 11.76 10.35 8.87
CA ALA A 72 12.19 11.69 8.47
C ALA A 72 11.46 12.15 7.19
N SER A 73 11.12 13.43 7.11
CA SER A 73 10.38 14.01 5.97
C SER A 73 11.07 13.76 4.62
N GLY A 74 12.39 14.00 4.53
CA GLY A 74 13.15 13.73 3.30
C GLY A 74 13.14 12.25 2.88
N THR A 75 13.14 11.32 3.84
CA THR A 75 13.00 9.89 3.56
C THR A 75 11.60 9.54 3.06
N ARG A 76 10.56 10.14 3.65
CA ARG A 76 9.16 9.98 3.19
C ARG A 76 8.99 10.47 1.75
N GLU A 77 9.53 11.65 1.44
CA GLU A 77 9.48 12.24 0.10
C GLU A 77 10.24 11.40 -0.94
N THR A 78 11.47 10.97 -0.62
CA THR A 78 12.25 10.07 -1.47
C THR A 78 11.50 8.76 -1.75
N THR A 79 10.86 8.20 -0.72
CA THR A 79 10.04 6.99 -0.84
C THR A 79 8.86 7.21 -1.78
N MET A 80 8.17 8.35 -1.69
CA MET A 80 7.06 8.67 -2.59
C MET A 80 7.48 8.83 -4.05
N HIS A 81 8.58 9.53 -4.30
CA HIS A 81 9.12 9.65 -5.66
C HIS A 81 9.56 8.31 -6.22
N LEU A 82 10.14 7.44 -5.39
CA LEU A 82 10.50 6.09 -5.78
C LEU A 82 9.25 5.27 -6.15
N LEU A 83 8.19 5.29 -5.33
CA LEU A 83 6.93 4.59 -5.61
C LEU A 83 6.27 5.10 -6.90
N ALA A 84 6.23 6.41 -7.10
CA ALA A 84 5.59 7.06 -8.24
C ALA A 84 6.19 6.65 -9.60
N LYS A 85 7.45 6.19 -9.62
CA LYS A 85 8.19 5.81 -10.81
C LYS A 85 8.20 4.30 -11.11
N GLN A 86 7.53 3.49 -10.29
CA GLN A 86 7.65 2.04 -10.43
C GLN A 86 6.89 1.50 -11.66
N PRO A 87 7.51 0.62 -12.46
CA PRO A 87 6.78 -0.15 -13.46
C PRO A 87 5.82 -1.11 -12.77
N ALA A 88 4.72 -1.46 -13.45
CA ALA A 88 3.67 -2.31 -12.90
C ALA A 88 4.19 -3.64 -12.31
N ALA A 89 5.17 -4.26 -12.97
CA ALA A 89 5.80 -5.51 -12.53
C ALA A 89 6.51 -5.40 -11.16
N GLN A 90 7.01 -4.22 -10.80
CA GLN A 90 7.75 -4.00 -9.53
C GLN A 90 6.90 -3.38 -8.42
N LEU A 91 5.72 -2.86 -8.76
CA LEU A 91 4.88 -2.12 -7.83
C LEU A 91 4.59 -2.93 -6.56
N CYS A 92 4.07 -4.16 -6.68
CA CYS A 92 3.68 -4.97 -5.53
C CYS A 92 4.87 -5.20 -4.58
N ARG A 93 6.07 -5.43 -5.12
CA ARG A 93 7.29 -5.63 -4.33
C ARG A 93 7.66 -4.38 -3.53
N VAL A 94 7.69 -3.22 -4.20
CA VAL A 94 8.06 -1.95 -3.55
C VAL A 94 7.00 -1.51 -2.56
N VAL A 95 5.72 -1.60 -2.92
CA VAL A 95 4.58 -1.33 -2.03
C VAL A 95 4.66 -2.22 -0.79
N THR A 96 4.98 -3.51 -0.94
CA THR A 96 5.14 -4.42 0.21
C THR A 96 6.17 -3.88 1.21
N ARG A 97 7.35 -3.48 0.72
CA ARG A 97 8.42 -2.95 1.58
C ARG A 97 7.97 -1.69 2.31
N VAL A 98 7.35 -0.75 1.60
CA VAL A 98 6.91 0.52 2.18
C VAL A 98 5.80 0.30 3.20
N VAL A 99 4.79 -0.50 2.87
CA VAL A 99 3.67 -0.77 3.79
C VAL A 99 4.15 -1.49 5.04
N VAL A 100 5.05 -2.48 4.94
CA VAL A 100 5.65 -3.10 6.14
C VAL A 100 6.32 -2.05 7.03
N GLN A 101 7.14 -1.16 6.45
CA GLN A 101 7.80 -0.10 7.21
C GLN A 101 6.81 0.86 7.89
N LEU A 102 5.71 1.22 7.22
CA LEU A 102 4.65 2.05 7.79
C LEU A 102 3.94 1.34 8.95
N ARG A 103 3.59 0.06 8.76
CA ARG A 103 2.85 -0.76 9.73
C ARG A 103 3.66 -1.11 10.96
N ASP A 104 4.98 -1.31 10.80
CA ASP A 104 5.91 -1.50 11.92
C ASP A 104 6.09 -0.22 12.75
N LYS A 105 5.76 0.94 12.18
CA LYS A 105 5.73 2.25 12.84
C LYS A 105 4.31 2.70 13.24
N ASP A 106 3.38 1.75 13.36
CA ASP A 106 1.99 1.97 13.77
C ASP A 106 1.20 2.94 12.88
N THR A 107 1.65 3.17 11.64
CA THR A 107 0.93 4.01 10.70
C THR A 107 -0.20 3.24 10.03
N THR A 108 -1.38 3.84 9.98
CA THR A 108 -2.55 3.26 9.31
C THR A 108 -2.40 3.33 7.80
N VAL A 109 -2.88 2.30 7.11
CA VAL A 109 -2.90 2.19 5.65
C VAL A 109 -4.30 1.79 5.22
N ASP A 110 -4.89 2.53 4.29
CA ASP A 110 -6.15 2.18 3.67
C ASP A 110 -5.93 1.07 2.63
N PHE A 111 -6.14 -0.18 3.05
CA PHE A 111 -5.92 -1.32 2.17
C PHE A 111 -6.96 -1.43 1.04
N ALA A 112 -8.16 -0.88 1.21
CA ALA A 112 -9.16 -0.86 0.14
C ALA A 112 -8.70 0.08 -0.99
N GLN A 113 -8.33 1.32 -0.63
CA GLN A 113 -7.77 2.27 -1.61
C GLN A 113 -6.48 1.73 -2.25
N LEU A 114 -5.64 1.03 -1.48
CA LEU A 114 -4.41 0.43 -2.00
C LEU A 114 -4.68 -0.67 -3.02
N ILE A 115 -5.70 -1.53 -2.79
CA ILE A 115 -6.11 -2.56 -3.76
C ILE A 115 -6.58 -1.90 -5.05
N ASP A 116 -7.45 -0.89 -4.98
CA ASP A 116 -7.98 -0.20 -6.15
C ASP A 116 -6.86 0.44 -6.99
N ASP A 117 -5.92 1.09 -6.32
CA ASP A 117 -4.82 1.80 -6.94
C ASP A 117 -3.81 0.84 -7.57
N ALA A 118 -3.39 -0.17 -6.81
CA ALA A 118 -2.42 -1.14 -7.30
C ALA A 118 -3.01 -1.99 -8.43
N SER A 119 -4.31 -2.33 -8.37
CA SER A 119 -5.00 -3.07 -9.43
C SER A 119 -5.14 -2.28 -10.72
N SER A 120 -5.39 -0.97 -10.60
CA SER A 120 -5.55 -0.06 -11.75
C SER A 120 -4.22 0.44 -12.32
N TRP A 121 -3.10 0.17 -11.64
CA TRP A 121 -1.78 0.68 -12.00
C TRP A 121 -1.32 0.37 -13.43
N PRO A 122 -1.48 -0.86 -13.98
CA PRO A 122 -1.01 -1.16 -15.33
C PRO A 122 -1.56 -0.23 -16.41
N SER A 123 -2.80 0.24 -16.25
CA SER A 123 -3.47 1.11 -17.21
C SER A 123 -3.45 2.60 -16.81
N HIS A 124 -3.29 2.92 -15.52
CA HIS A 124 -3.47 4.29 -15.01
C HIS A 124 -2.31 4.80 -14.15
N HIS A 125 -1.10 4.23 -14.26
CA HIS A 125 0.02 4.54 -13.37
C HIS A 125 0.33 6.05 -13.26
N GLN A 126 0.30 6.82 -14.35
CA GLN A 126 0.57 8.26 -14.31
C GLN A 126 -0.47 9.01 -13.47
N ARG A 127 -1.76 8.72 -13.67
CA ARG A 127 -2.85 9.37 -12.92
C ARG A 127 -2.78 9.02 -11.43
N ILE A 128 -2.50 7.75 -11.12
CA ILE A 128 -2.44 7.27 -9.74
C ILE A 128 -1.19 7.83 -9.04
N SER A 129 -0.04 7.84 -9.70
CA SER A 129 1.21 8.38 -9.14
C SER A 129 1.10 9.88 -8.87
N SER A 130 0.51 10.65 -9.78
CA SER A 130 0.21 12.07 -9.56
C SER A 130 -0.71 12.26 -8.36
N ARG A 131 -1.79 11.47 -8.23
CA ARG A 131 -2.72 11.57 -7.09
C ARG A 131 -2.03 11.23 -5.77
N TRP A 132 -1.18 10.21 -5.75
CA TRP A 132 -0.40 9.86 -4.56
C TRP A 132 0.56 10.97 -4.14
N LEU A 133 1.31 11.55 -5.09
CA LEU A 133 2.20 12.68 -4.82
C LEU A 133 1.44 13.92 -4.34
N GLN A 134 0.32 14.25 -4.98
CA GLN A 134 -0.54 15.37 -4.56
C GLN A 134 -1.05 15.18 -3.13
N SER A 135 -1.57 13.99 -2.79
CA SER A 135 -2.02 13.68 -1.43
C SER A 135 -0.89 13.75 -0.42
N PHE A 136 0.31 13.27 -0.78
CA PHE A 136 1.51 13.39 0.06
C PHE A 136 1.82 14.86 0.38
N TYR A 137 1.99 15.70 -0.64
CA TYR A 137 2.34 17.11 -0.43
C TYR A 137 1.22 17.88 0.28
N ARG A 138 -0.06 17.66 -0.07
CA ARG A 138 -1.20 18.27 0.64
C ARG A 138 -1.24 17.93 2.12
N THR A 139 -0.77 16.74 2.50
CA THR A 139 -0.71 16.31 3.91
C THR A 139 0.53 16.86 4.63
N MET A 140 1.63 17.08 3.90
CA MET A 140 2.86 17.66 4.43
C MET A 140 2.80 19.18 4.57
N THR A 141 1.99 19.85 3.75
CA THR A 141 1.76 21.30 3.84
C THR A 141 0.82 21.58 5.03
N PRO A 142 1.27 22.35 6.04
CA PRO A 142 0.39 22.83 7.10
C PRO A 142 -0.77 23.61 6.46
N GLN A 143 -2.02 23.29 6.80
CA GLN A 143 -3.15 24.09 6.35
C GLN A 143 -3.02 25.49 6.99
N PRO A 144 -2.97 26.59 6.22
CA PRO A 144 -2.68 27.92 6.74
C PRO A 144 -3.79 28.53 7.61
N TYR A 145 -4.88 27.80 7.90
CA TYR A 145 -6.00 28.29 8.71
C TYR A 145 -5.93 27.93 10.21
N ASP A 146 -4.98 27.10 10.63
CA ASP A 146 -4.85 26.66 12.04
C ASP A 146 -3.92 27.58 12.89
N ALA A 147 -3.49 28.73 12.35
CA ALA A 147 -2.52 29.63 12.99
C ALA A 147 -3.16 30.83 13.73
N THR A 148 -4.38 30.70 14.24
CA THR A 148 -5.03 31.77 15.03
C THR A 148 -5.83 31.20 16.19
N THR A 149 -5.16 30.84 17.28
CA THR A 149 -5.71 30.82 18.65
C THR A 149 -4.56 30.97 19.63
#